data_AF-A0A1F8PBK0-F1
#
_entry.id   AF-A0A1F8PBK0-F1
#
_cell.length_a   1.000
_cell.length_b   1.000
_cell.length_c   1.000
_cell.angle_alpha   90.00
_cell.angle_beta   90.00
_cell.angle_gamma   90.00
#
_symmetry.space_group_name_H-M   'P 1'
#
loop_
_entity.id
_entity.type
_entity.pdbx_description
1 polymer ?
#
loop_
_entity_poly.entity_id
_entity_poly.type
_entity_poly.pdbx_seq_one_letter_code
_entity_poly.pdbx_strand_id
1 'polypeptide(L)'
;MKNESTESGFDELMRLSRQFTRQQQEHTAKERQREEQGKKVQGVLQGLKELTVSMAIEQLKPVATPEIMRKVSALRGQKGTEDLRKLISNLAYDLEKNIDLISTSTPGMAPLTRSMKTLNILMDLYFSLH
;
A
#
# COMPACT_ATOMS: atom_id res chain seq x y z
N MET A 1 3.03 -74.55 -4.65
CA MET A 1 2.11 -73.41 -4.86
C MET A 1 2.97 -72.20 -5.15
N LYS A 2 2.75 -71.60 -6.32
CA LYS A 2 3.63 -70.59 -6.95
C LYS A 2 3.32 -69.19 -6.41
N ASN A 3 4.38 -68.41 -6.27
CA ASN A 3 4.54 -66.98 -5.99
C ASN A 3 3.43 -66.02 -6.50
N GLU A 4 2.28 -65.93 -5.83
CA GLU A 4 1.23 -64.95 -6.18
C GLU A 4 1.22 -63.69 -5.29
N SER A 5 2.01 -63.63 -4.21
CA SER A 5 1.93 -62.56 -3.21
C SER A 5 2.95 -61.42 -3.37
N THR A 6 4.02 -61.61 -4.15
CA THR A 6 5.11 -60.63 -4.27
C THR A 6 4.92 -59.61 -5.39
N GLU A 7 4.22 -59.96 -6.47
CA GLU A 7 3.87 -59.01 -7.55
C GLU A 7 2.82 -58.00 -7.09
N SER A 8 1.81 -58.45 -6.32
CA SER A 8 0.72 -57.59 -5.83
C SER A 8 1.19 -56.47 -4.92
N GLY A 9 2.12 -56.73 -3.99
CA GLY A 9 2.60 -55.72 -3.04
C GLY A 9 3.55 -54.69 -3.66
N PHE A 10 4.40 -55.11 -4.60
CA PHE A 10 5.31 -54.21 -5.29
C PHE A 10 4.56 -53.27 -6.27
N ASP A 11 3.59 -53.79 -7.02
CA ASP A 11 2.76 -52.98 -7.92
C ASP A 11 1.91 -51.97 -7.15
N GLU A 12 1.43 -52.33 -5.97
CA GLU A 12 0.63 -51.44 -5.13
C GLU A 12 1.48 -50.30 -4.53
N LEU A 13 2.73 -50.58 -4.15
CA LEU A 13 3.72 -49.57 -3.77
C LEU A 13 4.09 -48.65 -4.94
N MET A 14 4.28 -49.21 -6.13
CA MET A 14 4.55 -48.43 -7.35
C MET A 14 3.36 -47.54 -7.73
N ARG A 15 2.13 -48.02 -7.53
CA ARG A 15 0.89 -47.25 -7.72
C ARG A 15 0.80 -46.10 -6.71
N LEU A 16 1.05 -46.37 -5.43
CA LEU A 16 1.06 -45.37 -4.36
C LEU A 16 2.15 -44.31 -4.59
N SER A 17 3.37 -44.71 -4.97
CA SER A 17 4.45 -43.78 -5.30
C SER A 17 4.06 -42.83 -6.43
N ARG A 18 3.46 -43.35 -7.52
CA ARG A 18 2.95 -42.51 -8.62
C ARG A 18 1.85 -41.55 -8.16
N GLN A 19 0.98 -41.97 -7.25
CA GLN A 19 -0.08 -41.12 -6.70
C GLN A 19 0.49 -40.00 -5.81
N PHE A 20 1.46 -40.31 -4.94
CA PHE A 20 2.17 -39.31 -4.14
C PHE A 20 2.93 -38.30 -5.00
N THR A 21 3.65 -38.77 -6.03
CA THR A 21 4.36 -37.89 -6.96
C THR A 21 3.41 -36.93 -7.68
N ARG A 22 2.24 -37.42 -8.12
CA ARG A 22 1.21 -36.55 -8.74
C ARG A 22 0.66 -35.53 -7.75
N GLN A 23 0.31 -35.95 -6.54
CA GLN A 23 -0.19 -35.03 -5.51
C GLN A 23 0.83 -33.95 -5.14
N GLN A 24 2.11 -34.31 -5.06
CA GLN A 24 3.16 -33.35 -4.73
C GLN A 24 3.42 -32.34 -5.87
N GLN A 25 3.35 -32.79 -7.13
CA GLN A 25 3.41 -31.90 -8.29
C GLN A 25 2.22 -30.94 -8.34
N GLU A 26 0.99 -31.42 -8.07
CA GLU A 26 -0.20 -30.58 -7.99
C GLU A 26 -0.12 -29.56 -6.85
N HIS A 27 0.39 -29.95 -5.68
CA HIS A 27 0.60 -29.04 -4.56
C HIS A 27 1.60 -27.95 -4.91
N THR A 28 2.75 -28.33 -5.48
CA THR A 28 3.81 -27.41 -5.90
C THR A 28 3.29 -26.42 -6.96
N ALA A 29 2.49 -26.89 -7.91
CA ALA A 29 1.88 -26.04 -8.93
C ALA A 29 0.89 -25.02 -8.33
N LYS A 30 0.06 -25.44 -7.36
CA LYS A 30 -0.88 -24.57 -6.65
C LYS A 30 -0.15 -23.52 -5.80
N GLU A 31 0.93 -23.88 -5.12
CA GLU A 31 1.74 -22.94 -4.34
C GLU A 31 2.41 -21.89 -5.24
N ARG A 32 2.99 -22.30 -6.37
CA ARG A 32 3.55 -21.37 -7.35
C ARG A 32 2.50 -20.40 -7.90
N GLN A 33 1.30 -20.89 -8.21
CA GLN A 33 0.20 -20.01 -8.64
C GLN A 33 -0.20 -19.00 -7.55
N ARG A 34 -0.26 -19.42 -6.28
CA ARG A 34 -0.55 -18.51 -5.16
C ARG A 34 0.52 -17.44 -5.00
N GLU A 35 1.79 -17.81 -5.12
CA GLU A 35 2.91 -16.86 -5.06
C GLU A 35 2.88 -15.87 -6.22
N GLU A 36 2.65 -16.34 -7.45
CA GLU A 36 2.56 -15.49 -8.64
C GLU A 36 1.38 -14.52 -8.55
N GLN A 37 0.22 -14.98 -8.09
CA GLN A 37 -0.94 -14.13 -7.87
C GLN A 37 -0.66 -13.11 -6.75
N GLY A 38 -0.03 -13.52 -5.65
CA GLY A 38 0.38 -12.63 -4.57
C GLY A 38 1.32 -11.52 -5.05
N LYS A 39 2.31 -11.86 -5.88
CA LYS A 39 3.24 -10.89 -6.50
C LYS A 39 2.51 -9.92 -7.43
N LYS A 40 1.57 -10.41 -8.25
CA LYS A 40 0.76 -9.55 -9.14
C LYS A 40 -0.08 -8.56 -8.35
N VAL A 41 -0.78 -9.03 -7.30
CA VAL A 41 -1.62 -8.16 -6.45
C VAL A 41 -0.76 -7.12 -5.73
N GLN A 42 0.39 -7.50 -5.17
CA GLN A 42 1.31 -6.55 -4.55
C GLN A 42 1.82 -5.50 -5.54
N GLY A 43 2.14 -5.89 -6.78
CA GLY A 43 2.55 -4.95 -7.82
C GLY A 43 1.46 -3.95 -8.20
N VAL A 44 0.20 -4.40 -8.31
CA VAL A 44 -0.95 -3.50 -8.58
C VAL A 44 -1.15 -2.52 -7.43
N LEU A 45 -1.13 -3.00 -6.18
CA LEU A 45 -1.28 -2.14 -5.00
C LEU A 45 -0.15 -1.09 -4.90
N GLN A 46 1.09 -1.50 -5.20
CA GLN A 46 2.21 -0.57 -5.25
C GLN A 46 2.05 0.47 -6.36
N GLY A 47 1.60 0.06 -7.56
CA GLY A 47 1.31 0.98 -8.66
C GLY A 47 0.21 1.99 -8.33
N LEU A 48 -0.88 1.55 -7.69
CA LEU A 48 -1.95 2.43 -7.23
C LEU A 48 -1.47 3.43 -6.18
N LYS A 49 -0.63 2.98 -5.24
CA LYS A 49 0.01 3.85 -4.26
C LYS A 49 0.87 4.92 -4.95
N GLU A 50 1.71 4.54 -5.90
CA GLU A 50 2.56 5.48 -6.64
C GLU A 50 1.76 6.51 -7.44
N LEU A 51 0.66 6.07 -8.07
CA LEU A 51 -0.26 6.95 -8.77
C LEU A 51 -0.91 7.96 -7.82
N THR A 52 -1.42 7.49 -6.69
CA THR A 52 -2.09 8.31 -5.67
C THR A 52 -1.15 9.38 -5.11
N VAL A 53 0.09 9.00 -4.78
CA VAL A 53 1.10 9.95 -4.32
C VAL A 53 1.48 10.94 -5.43
N SER A 54 1.60 10.49 -6.68
CA SER A 54 1.90 11.39 -7.81
C SER A 54 0.80 12.43 -8.03
N MET A 55 -0.47 12.02 -7.98
CA MET A 55 -1.62 12.91 -8.10
C MET A 55 -1.64 13.94 -6.96
N ALA A 56 -1.42 13.50 -5.71
CA ALA A 56 -1.36 14.42 -4.58
C ALA A 56 -0.24 15.46 -4.73
N ILE A 57 0.94 15.07 -5.23
CA ILE A 57 2.04 16.02 -5.48
C ILE A 57 1.63 17.08 -6.50
N GLU A 58 0.99 16.69 -7.61
CA GLU A 58 0.51 17.64 -8.62
C GLU A 58 -0.51 18.64 -8.04
N GLN A 59 -1.44 18.16 -7.21
CA GLN A 59 -2.43 18.99 -6.54
C GLN A 59 -1.79 19.93 -5.50
N LEU A 60 -0.69 19.52 -4.86
CA LEU A 60 0.01 20.30 -3.84
C LEU A 60 0.88 21.43 -4.43
N LYS A 61 1.41 21.29 -5.65
CA LYS A 61 2.26 22.32 -6.32
C LYS A 61 1.76 23.77 -6.19
N PRO A 62 0.47 24.10 -6.43
CA PRO A 62 0.00 25.48 -6.36
C PRO A 62 -0.25 26.01 -4.94
N VAL A 63 -0.30 25.14 -3.91
CA VAL A 63 -0.81 25.51 -2.59
C VAL A 63 0.13 25.21 -1.43
N ALA A 64 1.02 24.23 -1.58
CA ALA A 64 1.88 23.72 -0.52
C ALA A 64 3.31 24.25 -0.60
N THR A 65 4.00 24.21 0.53
CA THR A 65 5.42 24.58 0.59
C THR A 65 6.31 23.47 -0.01
N PRO A 66 7.52 23.80 -0.48
CA PRO A 66 8.49 22.81 -0.96
C PRO A 66 8.88 21.76 0.08
N GLU A 67 8.75 22.06 1.38
CA GLU A 67 8.98 21.09 2.44
C GLU A 67 7.89 20.01 2.47
N ILE A 68 6.62 20.40 2.40
CA ILE A 68 5.49 19.47 2.36
C ILE A 68 5.58 18.58 1.13
N MET A 69 5.90 19.14 -0.04
CA MET A 69 6.08 18.37 -1.27
C MET A 69 7.18 17.31 -1.15
N ARG A 70 8.30 17.64 -0.48
CA ARG A 70 9.40 16.67 -0.24
C ARG A 70 8.94 15.52 0.67
N LYS A 71 8.22 15.83 1.76
CA LYS A 71 7.69 14.82 2.68
C LYS A 71 6.68 13.90 1.98
N VAL A 72 5.77 14.46 1.18
CA VAL A 72 4.81 13.67 0.40
C VAL A 72 5.50 12.82 -0.67
N SER A 73 6.54 13.34 -1.31
CA SER A 73 7.34 12.56 -2.29
C SER A 73 8.05 11.36 -1.66
N ALA A 74 8.49 11.49 -0.40
CA ALA A 74 9.12 10.39 0.34
C ALA A 74 8.16 9.22 0.61
N LEU A 75 6.84 9.44 0.62
CA LEU A 75 5.83 8.41 0.87
C LEU A 75 5.83 7.29 -0.19
N ARG A 76 6.35 7.56 -1.40
CA ARG A 76 6.43 6.55 -2.47
C ARG A 76 7.17 5.29 -1.99
N GLY A 77 8.31 5.48 -1.33
CA GLY A 77 9.18 4.39 -0.86
C GLY A 77 8.90 3.88 0.57
N GLN A 78 8.10 4.58 1.37
CA GLN A 78 7.85 4.21 2.77
C GLN A 78 6.68 3.23 2.91
N LYS A 79 6.75 2.26 3.84
CA LYS A 79 5.68 1.29 4.09
C LYS A 79 4.53 1.80 4.97
N GLY A 80 4.60 3.02 5.51
CA GLY A 80 3.61 3.56 6.43
C GLY A 80 3.26 5.02 6.15
N THR A 81 2.19 5.49 6.81
CA THR A 81 1.64 6.85 6.67
C THR A 81 1.85 7.70 7.92
N GLU A 82 2.70 7.27 8.86
CA GLU A 82 2.90 7.96 10.14
C GLU A 82 3.47 9.38 9.96
N ASP A 83 4.41 9.55 9.03
CA ASP A 83 4.96 10.86 8.70
C ASP A 83 3.88 11.78 8.09
N LEU A 84 2.97 11.22 7.30
CA LEU A 84 1.82 11.95 6.72
C LEU A 84 0.83 12.36 7.82
N ARG A 85 0.53 11.46 8.77
CA ARG A 85 -0.34 11.74 9.92
C ARG A 85 0.22 12.89 10.77
N LYS A 86 1.52 12.87 11.06
CA LYS A 86 2.20 13.95 11.79
C LYS A 86 2.13 15.27 11.03
N LEU A 87 2.32 15.22 9.71
CA LEU A 87 2.24 16.40 8.87
C LEU A 87 0.84 17.02 8.90
N ILE A 88 -0.21 16.21 8.75
CA ILE A 88 -1.61 16.62 8.89
C ILE A 88 -1.87 17.25 10.26
N SER A 89 -1.42 16.60 11.33
CA SER A 89 -1.65 17.06 12.71
C SER A 89 -1.00 18.41 12.96
N ASN A 90 0.25 18.60 12.53
CA ASN A 90 0.96 19.87 12.66
C ASN A 90 0.26 20.98 11.86
N LEU A 91 -0.18 20.67 10.64
CA LEU A 91 -0.82 21.65 9.77
C LEU A 91 -2.21 22.06 10.27
N ALA A 92 -2.95 21.13 10.88
CA ALA A 92 -4.21 21.43 11.57
C ALA A 92 -3.99 22.32 12.81
N TYR A 93 -2.96 22.04 13.62
CA TYR A 93 -2.61 22.85 14.79
C TYR A 93 -2.17 24.27 14.41
N ASP A 94 -1.38 24.40 13.34
CA ASP A 94 -0.97 25.71 12.82
C ASP A 94 -2.18 26.49 12.27
N LEU A 95 -3.13 25.81 11.63
CA LEU A 95 -4.39 26.41 11.17
C LEU A 95 -5.23 26.95 12.33
N GLU A 96 -5.41 26.16 13.39
CA GLU A 96 -6.15 26.55 14.60
C GLU A 96 -5.56 27.83 15.21
N LYS A 97 -4.25 27.87 15.43
CA LYS A 97 -3.54 29.06 15.93
C LYS A 97 -3.72 30.29 15.04
N ASN A 98 -3.65 30.10 13.72
CA ASN A 98 -3.79 31.20 12.79
C ASN A 98 -5.22 31.74 12.74
N ILE A 99 -6.24 30.90 12.93
CA ILE A 99 -7.64 31.31 13.03
C ILE A 99 -7.89 32.14 14.31
N ASP A 100 -7.31 31.71 15.44
CA ASP A 100 -7.38 32.45 16.70
C ASP A 100 -6.78 33.86 16.58
N LEU A 101 -5.66 33.98 15.88
CA LEU A 101 -4.98 35.26 15.65
C LEU A 101 -5.74 36.19 14.69
N ILE A 102 -6.30 35.65 13.59
CA ILE A 102 -7.03 36.43 12.57
C ILE A 102 -8.37 36.96 13.12
N SER A 103 -8.98 36.27 14.08
CA SER A 103 -10.20 36.76 14.76
C SER A 103 -10.02 38.13 15.45
N THR A 104 -8.76 38.58 15.61
CA THR A 104 -8.43 39.90 16.18
C THR A 104 -8.00 40.96 15.15
N SER A 105 -7.88 40.63 13.85
CA SER A 105 -7.43 41.58 12.80
C SER A 105 -7.78 41.12 11.36
N THR A 106 -8.57 41.90 10.62
CA THR A 106 -8.99 41.63 9.21
C THR A 106 -7.99 42.16 8.15
N PRO A 107 -7.84 41.56 6.95
CA PRO A 107 -7.11 40.30 6.77
C PRO A 107 -6.15 40.27 5.55
N GLY A 108 -5.25 39.28 5.57
CA GLY A 108 -4.87 38.53 4.37
C GLY A 108 -5.39 37.10 4.49
N MET A 109 -6.52 36.76 3.85
CA MET A 109 -7.15 35.42 3.91
C MET A 109 -6.43 34.35 3.06
N ALA A 110 -5.56 34.78 2.13
CA ALA A 110 -4.90 33.90 1.18
C ALA A 110 -4.03 32.78 1.83
N PRO A 111 -3.25 33.04 2.90
CA PRO A 111 -2.46 32.00 3.58
C PRO A 111 -3.32 30.93 4.26
N LEU A 112 -4.45 31.33 4.84
CA LEU A 112 -5.40 30.42 5.49
C LEU A 112 -6.03 29.49 4.45
N THR A 113 -6.51 30.04 3.34
CA THR A 113 -7.08 29.27 2.24
C THR A 113 -6.07 28.28 1.63
N ARG A 114 -4.80 28.68 1.49
CA ARG A 114 -3.73 27.77 1.02
C ARG A 114 -3.47 26.64 2.01
N SER A 115 -3.44 26.94 3.30
CA SER A 115 -3.21 25.95 4.36
C SER A 115 -4.37 24.95 4.45
N MET A 116 -5.62 25.40 4.36
CA MET A 116 -6.80 24.52 4.30
C MET A 116 -6.80 23.63 3.05
N LYS A 117 -6.49 24.18 1.87
CA LYS A 117 -6.37 23.39 0.64
C LYS A 117 -5.27 22.32 0.75
N THR A 118 -4.13 22.70 1.32
CA THR A 118 -3.03 21.77 1.58
C THR A 118 -3.46 20.65 2.52
N LEU A 119 -4.14 20.99 3.64
CA LEU A 119 -4.66 20.01 4.58
C LEU A 119 -5.64 19.03 3.90
N ASN A 120 -6.57 19.52 3.09
CA ASN A 120 -7.56 18.68 2.41
C ASN A 120 -6.89 17.65 1.50
N ILE A 121 -5.93 18.07 0.67
CA ILE A 121 -5.19 17.16 -0.22
C ILE A 121 -4.42 16.11 0.58
N LEU A 122 -3.84 16.49 1.72
CA LEU A 122 -3.10 15.56 2.58
C LEU A 122 -4.01 14.54 3.26
N MET A 123 -5.21 14.95 3.68
CA MET A 123 -6.23 14.06 4.24
C MET A 123 -6.74 13.07 3.20
N ASP A 124 -7.05 13.54 1.99
CA ASP A 124 -7.46 12.68 0.87
C ASP A 124 -6.38 11.65 0.55
N LEU A 125 -5.11 12.07 0.54
CA LEU A 125 -3.97 11.17 0.38
C LEU A 125 -3.88 10.16 1.52
N TYR A 126 -4.08 10.57 2.77
CA TYR A 126 -4.00 9.69 3.93
C TYR A 126 -5.06 8.59 3.87
N PHE A 127 -6.31 8.93 3.55
CA PHE A 127 -7.39 7.95 3.40
C PHE A 127 -7.22 7.05 2.18
N SER A 128 -6.58 7.53 1.11
CA SER A 128 -6.32 6.71 -0.08
C SER A 128 -5.18 5.69 0.12
N LEU A 129 -4.37 5.87 1.17
CA LEU A 129 -3.23 5.01 1.52
C LEU A 129 -3.52 4.06 2.69
N HIS A 130 -4.71 4.12 3.27
CA HIS A 130 -5.22 3.22 4.32
C HIS A 130 -6.35 2.35 3.76
#